data_AF-A0A970W0F7-F1
#
_entry.id   AF-A0A970W0F7-F1
#
_cell.length_a   1.000
_cell.length_b   1.000
_cell.length_c   1.000
_cell.angle_alpha   90.00
_cell.angle_beta   90.00
_cell.angle_gamma   90.00
#
_symmetry.space_group_name_H-M   'P 1'
#
loop_
_entity.id
_entity.type
_entity.pdbx_description
1 polymer ?
#
loop_
_entity_poly.entity_id
_entity_poly.type
_entity_poly.pdbx_seq_one_letter_code
_entity_poly.pdbx_strand_id
1 'polypeptide(L)'
;VEVTIWASEMAQVEQIALSGNPGAFHLRQTKATPSEPVPSLSSPPLVLTQTRLVTPPGGDRITIAWDVTDARYGGSAAEGSKTIYARLKYKDGTWSRMYLTTVRYYQHMTTPTPTPTATRTPVGYVSPTWTPSPTPMATATQTYTPSPTPTVGELCVRVFHDRNADLSYKPGAEELLPGAQLTVYDSAFTVLRRHTTDGSGPLCVGGLTAGTYYVREDDPPGYVSSVRFFSVPVVANRSITLSIGDHLAAAGR
;
A
#
# COMPACT_ATOMS: atom_id res chain seq x y z
N VAL A 1 -18.97 3.97 0.71
CA VAL A 1 -18.89 5.19 -0.15
C VAL A 1 -19.17 4.78 -1.59
N GLU A 2 -19.49 5.72 -2.48
CA GLU A 2 -19.66 5.42 -3.90
C GLU A 2 -18.46 5.96 -4.69
N VAL A 3 -17.99 5.18 -5.66
CA VAL A 3 -16.92 5.54 -6.59
C VAL A 3 -17.52 5.62 -7.98
N THR A 4 -17.51 6.81 -8.57
CA THR A 4 -17.96 7.02 -9.94
C THR A 4 -16.77 7.14 -10.87
N ILE A 5 -16.78 6.35 -11.93
CA ILE A 5 -15.73 6.32 -12.95
C ILE A 5 -16.36 6.72 -14.28
N TRP A 6 -15.69 7.64 -14.98
CA TRP A 6 -15.99 7.99 -16.37
C TRP A 6 -14.74 7.75 -17.23
N ALA A 7 -14.94 7.33 -18.46
CA ALA A 7 -13.92 7.33 -19.49
C ALA A 7 -14.58 7.59 -20.85
N SER A 8 -13.96 8.40 -21.70
CA SER A 8 -14.44 8.65 -23.07
C SER A 8 -14.50 7.38 -23.92
N GLU A 9 -13.75 6.35 -23.53
CA GLU A 9 -13.65 5.06 -24.20
C GLU A 9 -14.21 3.92 -23.35
N MET A 10 -15.19 4.17 -22.46
CA MET A 10 -15.77 3.12 -21.62
C MET A 10 -16.30 1.92 -22.41
N ALA A 11 -16.74 2.12 -23.66
CA ALA A 11 -17.13 1.03 -24.55
C ALA A 11 -15.99 0.04 -24.88
N GLN A 12 -14.73 0.47 -24.76
CA GLN A 12 -13.53 -0.35 -24.94
C GLN A 12 -13.02 -0.97 -23.64
N VAL A 13 -13.56 -0.58 -22.47
CA VAL A 13 -13.17 -1.13 -21.18
C VAL A 13 -13.89 -2.46 -20.96
N GLU A 14 -13.15 -3.53 -20.71
CA GLU A 14 -13.70 -4.85 -20.38
C GLU A 14 -13.77 -5.10 -18.87
N GLN A 15 -12.88 -4.47 -18.09
CA GLN A 15 -12.80 -4.69 -16.66
C GLN A 15 -12.25 -3.46 -15.94
N ILE A 16 -12.73 -3.21 -14.73
CA ILE A 16 -12.25 -2.17 -13.82
C ILE A 16 -11.72 -2.85 -12.57
N ALA A 17 -10.52 -2.45 -12.18
CA ALA A 17 -9.81 -2.95 -11.03
C ALA A 17 -9.76 -1.84 -9.96
N LEU A 18 -10.19 -2.13 -8.73
CA LEU A 18 -10.26 -1.20 -7.60
C LEU A 18 -9.54 -1.73 -6.35
N SER A 19 -8.77 -0.88 -5.67
CA SER A 19 -8.14 -1.22 -4.38
C SER A 19 -7.82 0.02 -3.56
N GLY A 20 -7.83 -0.11 -2.24
CA GLY A 20 -7.26 0.86 -1.30
C GLY A 20 -5.74 0.74 -1.14
N ASN A 21 -5.14 -0.35 -1.65
CA ASN A 21 -3.69 -0.54 -1.66
C ASN A 21 -3.14 -0.12 -3.04
N PRO A 22 -2.26 0.89 -3.16
CA PRO A 22 -1.64 1.22 -4.44
C PRO A 22 -0.83 0.05 -5.01
N GLY A 23 -0.28 -0.80 -4.13
CA GLY A 23 0.48 -1.96 -4.53
C GLY A 23 -0.32 -3.14 -5.06
N ALA A 24 -1.65 -3.02 -5.04
CA ALA A 24 -2.56 -3.95 -5.69
C ALA A 24 -2.40 -3.98 -7.22
N PHE A 25 -1.90 -2.89 -7.80
CA PHE A 25 -1.82 -2.66 -9.25
C PHE A 25 -0.39 -2.67 -9.79
N HIS A 26 0.51 -3.36 -9.10
CA HIS A 26 1.90 -3.43 -9.51
C HIS A 26 2.07 -4.21 -10.81
N LEU A 27 3.03 -3.77 -11.62
CA LEU A 27 3.53 -4.55 -12.74
C LEU A 27 4.10 -5.84 -12.17
N ARG A 28 3.59 -6.96 -12.63
CA ARG A 28 3.96 -8.28 -12.16
C ARG A 28 3.98 -9.24 -13.33
N GLN A 29 5.12 -9.89 -13.49
CA GLN A 29 5.23 -11.03 -14.40
C GLN A 29 5.07 -12.29 -13.55
N THR A 30 4.23 -13.23 -13.96
CA THR A 30 4.13 -14.53 -13.27
C THR A 30 5.28 -15.45 -13.67
N LYS A 31 5.48 -16.52 -12.89
CA LYS A 31 6.39 -17.63 -13.25
C LYS A 31 5.65 -18.77 -13.95
N ALA A 32 4.35 -18.61 -14.23
CA ALA A 32 3.49 -19.68 -14.77
C ALA A 32 3.85 -20.09 -16.20
N THR A 33 4.39 -19.17 -17.01
CA THR A 33 4.88 -19.49 -18.36
C THR A 33 6.30 -18.93 -18.56
N PRO A 34 7.29 -19.75 -18.96
CA PRO A 34 8.65 -19.26 -19.21
C PRO A 34 8.74 -18.18 -20.31
N SER A 35 7.73 -18.11 -21.18
CA SER A 35 7.62 -17.17 -22.29
C SER A 35 6.76 -15.95 -21.97
N GLU A 36 6.39 -15.72 -20.71
CA GLU A 36 5.68 -14.49 -20.36
C GLU A 36 6.53 -13.29 -20.80
N PRO A 37 5.97 -12.31 -21.53
CA PRO A 37 6.75 -11.20 -22.05
C PRO A 37 7.34 -10.38 -20.90
N VAL A 38 8.59 -9.93 -21.08
CA VAL A 38 9.27 -9.03 -20.13
C VAL A 38 8.40 -7.79 -19.92
N PRO A 39 8.26 -7.30 -18.67
CA PRO A 39 7.48 -6.10 -18.40
C PRO A 39 7.91 -4.93 -19.28
N SER A 40 6.92 -4.29 -19.92
CA SER A 40 7.13 -3.09 -20.74
C SER A 40 6.26 -1.95 -20.23
N LEU A 41 6.71 -0.70 -20.39
CA LEU A 41 5.90 0.45 -19.96
C LEU A 41 4.61 0.61 -20.77
N SER A 42 4.61 0.16 -22.03
CA SER A 42 3.47 0.27 -22.95
C SER A 42 2.44 -0.85 -22.76
N SER A 43 2.87 -2.04 -22.35
CA SER A 43 2.00 -3.17 -22.05
C SER A 43 2.63 -4.03 -20.98
N PRO A 44 2.53 -3.63 -19.70
CA PRO A 44 3.12 -4.41 -18.64
C PRO A 44 2.20 -5.56 -18.24
N PRO A 45 2.74 -6.76 -17.97
CA PRO A 45 1.97 -7.80 -17.32
C PRO A 45 1.54 -7.27 -15.94
N LEU A 46 0.24 -7.35 -15.67
CA LEU A 46 -0.39 -6.83 -14.48
C LEU A 46 -1.07 -7.97 -13.74
N VAL A 47 -0.54 -8.33 -12.57
CA VAL A 47 -1.21 -9.25 -11.65
C VAL A 47 -1.84 -8.40 -10.56
N LEU A 48 -3.16 -8.47 -10.50
CA LEU A 48 -3.95 -7.73 -9.53
C LEU A 48 -4.04 -8.51 -8.23
N THR A 49 -3.54 -7.94 -7.14
CA THR A 49 -3.63 -8.51 -5.79
C THR A 49 -4.52 -7.61 -4.94
N GLN A 50 -5.31 -8.14 -4.01
CA GLN A 50 -6.18 -7.31 -3.15
C GLN A 50 -7.03 -6.31 -3.96
N THR A 51 -7.51 -6.74 -5.14
CA THR A 51 -8.23 -5.90 -6.08
C THR A 51 -9.63 -6.44 -6.29
N ARG A 52 -10.63 -5.57 -6.22
CA ARG A 52 -11.99 -5.90 -6.67
C ARG A 52 -12.09 -5.67 -8.17
N LEU A 53 -12.54 -6.70 -8.89
CA LEU A 53 -12.81 -6.63 -10.32
C LEU A 53 -14.29 -6.34 -10.56
N VAL A 54 -14.57 -5.40 -11.44
CA VAL A 54 -15.93 -5.00 -11.83
C VAL A 54 -16.02 -4.94 -13.35
N THR A 55 -16.99 -5.64 -13.92
CA THR A 55 -17.30 -5.54 -15.36
C THR A 55 -18.23 -4.36 -15.58
N PRO A 56 -17.89 -3.40 -16.46
CA PRO A 56 -18.76 -2.26 -16.71
C PRO A 56 -20.01 -2.68 -17.51
N PRO A 57 -21.20 -2.15 -17.16
CA PRO A 57 -22.46 -2.52 -17.82
C PRO A 57 -22.65 -1.89 -19.22
N GLY A 58 -21.66 -1.15 -19.75
CA GLY A 58 -21.76 -0.33 -20.96
C GLY A 58 -22.13 1.14 -20.68
N GLY A 59 -21.91 2.03 -21.65
CA GLY A 59 -22.10 3.49 -21.52
C GLY A 59 -20.87 4.22 -20.94
N ASP A 60 -20.95 5.54 -20.79
CA ASP A 60 -19.77 6.38 -20.51
C ASP A 60 -19.40 6.49 -19.03
N ARG A 61 -20.23 5.95 -18.13
CA ARG A 61 -20.11 6.11 -16.68
C ARG A 61 -20.58 4.87 -15.93
N ILE A 62 -19.89 4.55 -14.83
CA ILE A 62 -20.31 3.55 -13.85
C ILE A 62 -20.17 4.10 -12.43
N THR A 63 -21.11 3.73 -11.54
CA THR A 63 -21.00 3.97 -10.09
C THR A 63 -20.88 2.64 -9.36
N ILE A 64 -19.89 2.53 -8.49
CA ILE A 64 -19.52 1.31 -7.77
C ILE A 64 -19.58 1.60 -6.27
N ALA A 65 -20.41 0.85 -5.54
CA ALA A 65 -20.38 0.89 -4.08
C ALA A 65 -19.06 0.32 -3.56
N TRP A 66 -18.34 1.08 -2.75
CA TRP A 66 -17.05 0.71 -2.16
C TRP A 66 -17.11 0.72 -0.65
N ASP A 67 -16.70 -0.38 -0.03
CA ASP A 67 -16.47 -0.47 1.40
C ASP A 67 -15.02 -0.09 1.72
N VAL A 68 -14.82 1.09 2.32
CA VAL A 68 -13.48 1.59 2.71
C VAL A 68 -12.89 0.83 3.90
N THR A 69 -13.67 -0.03 4.54
CA THR A 69 -13.24 -0.84 5.68
C THR A 69 -12.85 -2.27 5.31
N ASP A 70 -13.15 -2.71 4.08
CA ASP A 70 -12.86 -4.07 3.63
C ASP A 70 -11.35 -4.31 3.47
N ALA A 71 -10.76 -5.00 4.45
CA ALA A 71 -9.34 -5.30 4.49
C ALA A 71 -8.86 -6.14 3.30
N ARG A 72 -9.75 -6.90 2.63
CA ARG A 72 -9.39 -7.69 1.43
C ARG A 72 -8.91 -6.82 0.28
N TYR A 73 -9.36 -5.57 0.24
CA TYR A 73 -8.98 -4.60 -0.77
C TYR A 73 -8.20 -3.42 -0.19
N GLY A 74 -7.48 -3.61 0.92
CA GLY A 74 -6.67 -2.56 1.54
C GLY A 74 -7.46 -1.52 2.35
N GLY A 75 -8.71 -1.81 2.70
CA GLY A 75 -9.50 -1.01 3.63
C GLY A 75 -9.07 -1.18 5.09
N SER A 76 -9.54 -0.30 5.97
CA SER A 76 -9.38 -0.44 7.43
C SER A 76 -10.58 0.14 8.15
N ALA A 77 -10.85 -0.27 9.39
CA ALA A 77 -11.89 0.39 10.20
C ALA A 77 -11.45 1.76 10.76
N ALA A 78 -10.15 2.06 10.84
CA ALA A 78 -9.62 3.24 11.54
C ALA A 78 -9.91 4.57 10.84
N GLU A 79 -10.52 5.53 11.55
CA GLU A 79 -10.83 6.87 11.05
C GLU A 79 -9.69 7.53 10.26
N GLY A 80 -10.07 8.40 9.31
CA GLY A 80 -9.13 9.28 8.63
C GLY A 80 -9.31 9.31 7.11
N SER A 81 -8.22 9.60 6.41
CA SER A 81 -8.20 9.65 4.95
C SER A 81 -7.85 8.28 4.37
N LYS A 82 -8.62 7.82 3.38
CA LYS A 82 -8.37 6.58 2.64
C LYS A 82 -8.32 6.89 1.16
N THR A 83 -7.29 6.40 0.51
CA THR A 83 -7.15 6.53 -0.95
C THR A 83 -7.72 5.30 -1.61
N ILE A 84 -8.53 5.48 -2.65
CA ILE A 84 -9.03 4.42 -3.52
C ILE A 84 -8.34 4.61 -4.86
N TYR A 85 -7.73 3.54 -5.36
CA TYR A 85 -7.03 3.48 -6.63
C TYR A 85 -7.83 2.66 -7.64
N ALA A 86 -7.76 3.04 -8.91
CA ALA A 86 -8.45 2.39 -10.01
C ALA A 86 -7.56 2.23 -11.25
N ARG A 87 -7.73 1.12 -11.98
CA ARG A 87 -7.23 0.94 -13.35
C ARG A 87 -8.30 0.30 -14.23
N LEU A 88 -8.30 0.67 -15.50
CA LEU A 88 -9.20 0.16 -16.53
C LEU A 88 -8.42 -0.83 -17.40
N LYS A 89 -8.98 -2.02 -17.62
CA LYS A 89 -8.52 -2.99 -18.61
C LYS A 89 -9.32 -2.80 -19.88
N TYR A 90 -8.64 -2.55 -20.98
CA TYR A 90 -9.26 -2.43 -22.29
C TYR A 90 -9.31 -3.78 -23.01
N LYS A 91 -10.23 -3.92 -23.97
CA LYS A 91 -10.44 -5.15 -24.77
C LYS A 91 -9.22 -5.55 -25.60
N ASP A 92 -8.32 -4.60 -25.90
CA ASP A 92 -7.05 -4.86 -26.57
C ASP A 92 -5.98 -5.43 -25.63
N GLY A 93 -6.31 -5.64 -24.35
CA GLY A 93 -5.44 -6.18 -23.31
C GLY A 93 -4.60 -5.12 -22.58
N THR A 94 -4.66 -3.86 -23.00
CA THR A 94 -3.91 -2.77 -22.34
C THR A 94 -4.57 -2.33 -21.05
N TRP A 95 -3.77 -1.73 -20.16
CA TRP A 95 -4.25 -1.15 -18.91
C TRP A 95 -4.02 0.35 -18.88
N SER A 96 -5.02 1.11 -18.43
CA SER A 96 -4.91 2.56 -18.22
C SER A 96 -3.80 2.92 -17.22
N ARG A 97 -3.50 4.21 -17.10
CA ARG A 97 -2.79 4.76 -15.94
C ARG A 97 -3.58 4.47 -14.65
N MET A 98 -2.90 4.56 -13.51
CA MET A 98 -3.55 4.48 -12.20
C MET A 98 -4.25 5.80 -11.88
N TYR A 99 -5.56 5.72 -11.66
CA TYR A 99 -6.36 6.83 -11.13
C TYR A 99 -6.49 6.66 -9.62
N LEU A 100 -6.65 7.75 -8.88
CA LEU A 100 -6.90 7.70 -7.44
C LEU A 100 -7.83 8.81 -6.99
N THR A 101 -8.51 8.57 -5.89
CA THR A 101 -9.25 9.58 -5.13
C THR A 101 -9.10 9.33 -3.64
N THR A 102 -9.24 10.37 -2.81
CA THR A 102 -9.16 10.27 -1.36
C THR A 102 -10.51 10.58 -0.73
N VAL A 103 -10.97 9.70 0.14
CA VAL A 103 -12.19 9.86 0.93
C VAL A 103 -11.80 10.02 2.39
N ARG A 104 -12.38 11.00 3.08
CA ARG A 104 -12.32 11.11 4.54
C ARG A 104 -13.56 10.47 5.15
N TYR A 105 -13.36 9.66 6.19
CA TYR A 105 -14.45 9.10 6.97
C TYR A 105 -14.13 9.18 8.45
N TYR A 106 -15.18 9.37 9.23
CA TYR A 106 -15.17 9.44 10.68
C TYR A 106 -16.04 8.28 11.19
N GLN A 107 -15.59 7.59 12.24
CA GLN A 107 -16.42 6.61 12.94
C GLN A 107 -17.47 7.42 13.68
N HIS A 108 -18.73 7.07 13.46
CA HIS A 108 -19.79 7.59 14.29
C HIS A 108 -19.70 6.92 15.66
N MET A 109 -19.04 7.56 16.62
CA MET A 109 -19.20 7.18 18.02
C MET A 109 -20.61 7.58 18.44
N THR A 110 -21.46 6.62 18.78
CA THR A 110 -22.71 6.94 19.46
C THR A 110 -22.35 7.49 20.83
N THR A 111 -22.60 8.78 21.05
CA THR A 111 -22.51 9.38 22.37
C THR A 111 -23.36 8.55 23.32
N PRO A 112 -22.81 7.97 24.40
CA PRO A 112 -23.64 7.26 25.37
C PRO A 112 -24.69 8.23 25.90
N THR A 113 -25.96 7.88 25.76
CA THR A 113 -27.05 8.62 26.39
C THR A 113 -26.72 8.78 27.87
N PRO A 114 -26.64 10.01 28.42
CA PRO A 114 -26.30 10.17 29.83
C PRO A 114 -27.35 9.44 30.67
N THR A 115 -26.93 8.39 31.38
CA THR A 115 -27.76 7.76 32.41
C THR A 115 -28.12 8.84 33.43
N PRO A 116 -29.40 9.06 33.77
CA PRO A 116 -29.78 10.08 34.75
C PRO A 116 -29.05 9.79 36.06
N THR A 117 -28.15 10.70 36.45
CA THR A 117 -27.44 10.64 37.72
C THR A 117 -28.42 11.03 38.81
N ALA A 118 -28.57 10.20 39.84
CA ALA A 118 -29.41 10.51 40.99
C ALA A 118 -28.93 11.81 41.66
N THR A 119 -29.80 12.81 41.71
CA THR A 119 -29.56 14.10 42.38
C THR A 119 -29.35 13.86 43.87
N ARG A 120 -28.11 13.98 44.35
CA ARG A 120 -27.81 14.01 45.79
C ARG A 120 -28.09 15.40 46.33
N THR A 121 -28.92 15.48 47.37
CA THR A 121 -29.25 16.71 48.11
C THR A 121 -27.97 17.39 48.63
N PRO A 122 -27.80 18.72 48.47
CA PRO A 122 -26.60 19.40 48.90
C PRO A 122 -26.56 19.54 50.43
N VAL A 123 -25.46 19.09 51.02
CA VAL A 123 -25.04 19.48 52.38
C VAL A 123 -23.84 20.43 52.21
N GLY A 124 -23.86 21.51 52.98
CA GLY A 124 -23.21 22.79 52.69
C GLY A 124 -21.71 22.75 52.38
N TYR A 125 -21.28 23.73 51.59
CA TYR A 125 -19.88 24.07 51.40
C TYR A 125 -19.69 25.59 51.44
N VAL A 126 -18.67 26.01 52.17
CA VAL A 126 -18.32 27.39 52.49
C VAL A 126 -17.58 28.09 51.34
N SER A 127 -17.71 29.40 51.27
CA SER A 127 -17.13 30.28 50.25
C SER A 127 -15.59 30.37 50.36
N PRO A 128 -14.81 30.13 49.28
CA PRO A 128 -13.42 30.54 49.23
C PRO A 128 -13.26 31.97 48.69
N THR A 129 -12.40 32.73 49.37
CA THR A 129 -12.02 34.12 49.08
C THR A 129 -11.10 34.20 47.85
N TRP A 130 -11.30 35.20 47.00
CA TRP A 130 -10.49 35.44 45.80
C TRP A 130 -9.11 36.02 46.12
N THR A 131 -8.07 35.54 45.43
CA THR A 131 -6.75 36.18 45.35
C THR A 131 -6.42 36.47 43.87
N PRO A 132 -5.93 37.66 43.50
CA PRO A 132 -5.65 38.00 42.11
C PRO A 132 -4.39 37.28 41.58
N SER A 133 -4.47 36.86 40.31
CA SER A 133 -3.43 36.12 39.57
C SER A 133 -2.47 37.06 38.82
N PRO A 134 -1.15 36.82 38.81
CA PRO A 134 -0.18 37.69 38.12
C PRO A 134 -0.21 37.51 36.58
N THR A 135 0.06 38.61 35.89
CA THR A 135 0.01 38.77 34.42
C THR A 135 1.18 38.05 33.73
N PRO A 136 0.99 37.30 32.61
CA PRO A 136 2.07 36.59 31.95
C PRO A 136 3.00 37.52 31.14
N MET A 137 4.31 37.30 31.29
CA MET A 137 5.39 37.99 30.56
C MET A 137 5.61 37.35 29.17
N ALA A 138 5.87 38.17 28.15
CA ALA A 138 5.97 37.73 26.75
C ALA A 138 7.20 36.83 26.48
N THR A 139 6.97 35.68 25.86
CA THR A 139 7.99 34.70 25.45
C THR A 139 8.56 35.04 24.07
N ALA A 140 9.88 35.03 23.92
CA ALA A 140 10.57 35.30 22.66
C ALA A 140 10.24 34.25 21.57
N THR A 141 9.96 34.73 20.35
CA THR A 141 9.64 33.88 19.19
C THR A 141 10.93 33.40 18.52
N GLN A 142 11.17 32.09 18.49
CA GLN A 142 12.29 31.52 17.73
C GLN A 142 11.94 31.42 16.24
N THR A 143 12.83 31.90 15.39
CA THR A 143 12.73 31.76 13.92
C THR A 143 13.43 30.47 13.51
N TYR A 144 12.67 29.45 13.09
CA TYR A 144 13.21 28.21 12.55
C TYR A 144 13.52 28.36 11.06
N THR A 145 14.75 28.07 10.66
CA THR A 145 15.13 27.92 9.25
C THR A 145 14.59 26.59 8.73
N PRO A 146 13.83 26.54 7.61
CA PRO A 146 13.33 25.28 7.08
C PRO A 146 14.49 24.38 6.64
N SER A 147 14.56 23.18 7.22
CA SER A 147 15.44 22.10 6.76
C SER A 147 15.05 21.69 5.33
N PRO A 148 16.00 21.41 4.42
CA PRO A 148 15.66 21.00 3.06
C PRO A 148 14.74 19.77 3.09
N THR A 149 13.58 19.88 2.43
CA THR A 149 12.64 18.75 2.29
C THR A 149 13.36 17.62 1.56
N PRO A 150 13.56 16.45 2.18
CA PRO A 150 14.33 15.42 1.52
C PRO A 150 13.56 14.91 0.31
N THR A 151 14.26 14.74 -0.80
CA THR A 151 13.71 14.36 -2.11
C THR A 151 13.84 12.87 -2.41
N VAL A 152 14.50 12.12 -1.52
CA VAL A 152 14.83 10.70 -1.69
C VAL A 152 14.16 9.84 -0.61
N GLY A 153 13.91 8.57 -0.96
CA GLY A 153 13.42 7.52 -0.09
C GLY A 153 14.32 6.30 -0.12
N GLU A 154 13.81 5.19 0.42
CA GLU A 154 14.50 3.90 0.49
C GLU A 154 13.56 2.76 0.09
N LEU A 155 14.13 1.77 -0.61
CA LEU A 155 13.49 0.52 -0.95
C LEU A 155 14.21 -0.63 -0.26
N CYS A 156 13.52 -1.32 0.65
CA CYS A 156 13.96 -2.58 1.22
C CYS A 156 13.23 -3.76 0.57
N VAL A 157 13.95 -4.87 0.32
CA VAL A 157 13.41 -6.10 -0.26
C VAL A 157 13.82 -7.27 0.62
N ARG A 158 12.86 -8.12 1.00
CA ARG A 158 13.11 -9.39 1.68
C ARG A 158 12.40 -10.53 0.99
N VAL A 159 12.98 -11.71 1.09
CA VAL A 159 12.43 -12.98 0.62
C VAL A 159 12.23 -13.89 1.83
N PHE A 160 11.06 -14.48 1.98
CA PHE A 160 10.71 -15.28 3.17
C PHE A 160 9.92 -16.52 2.81
N HIS A 161 9.95 -17.51 3.71
CA HIS A 161 9.13 -18.70 3.60
C HIS A 161 7.69 -18.38 4.01
N ASP A 162 6.79 -18.27 3.02
CA ASP A 162 5.36 -18.04 3.23
C ASP A 162 4.67 -19.36 3.59
N ARG A 163 4.74 -19.71 4.88
CA ARG A 163 4.36 -21.03 5.39
C ARG A 163 2.86 -21.26 5.34
N ASN A 164 2.08 -20.19 5.37
CA ASN A 164 0.63 -20.24 5.42
C ASN A 164 -0.04 -19.62 4.18
N ALA A 165 0.74 -19.31 3.14
CA ALA A 165 0.28 -18.82 1.84
C ALA A 165 -0.56 -17.54 1.93
N ASP A 166 -0.23 -16.65 2.86
CA ASP A 166 -0.93 -15.37 3.03
C ASP A 166 -0.14 -14.14 2.55
N LEU A 167 1.09 -14.36 2.06
CA LEU A 167 2.00 -13.35 1.52
C LEU A 167 2.34 -12.23 2.51
N SER A 168 2.12 -12.44 3.80
CA SER A 168 2.37 -11.47 4.86
C SER A 168 3.40 -12.00 5.84
N TYR A 169 4.65 -11.59 5.65
CA TYR A 169 5.76 -11.97 6.52
C TYR A 169 5.48 -11.73 8.02
N LYS A 170 5.59 -12.80 8.80
CA LYS A 170 5.46 -12.81 10.26
C LYS A 170 6.81 -13.13 10.92
N PRO A 171 7.53 -12.13 11.45
CA PRO A 171 8.80 -12.39 12.12
C PRO A 171 8.59 -13.36 13.30
N GLY A 172 9.46 -14.37 13.40
CA GLY A 172 9.42 -15.41 14.43
C GLY A 172 8.54 -16.62 14.09
N ALA A 173 7.58 -16.47 13.17
CA ALA A 173 6.83 -17.60 12.60
C ALA A 173 7.37 -18.02 11.22
N GLU A 174 7.95 -17.07 10.48
CA GLU A 174 8.47 -17.25 9.13
C GLU A 174 9.91 -16.73 9.04
N GLU A 175 10.76 -17.54 8.42
CA GLU A 175 12.17 -17.26 8.21
C GLU A 175 12.43 -16.51 6.89
N LEU A 176 13.52 -15.72 6.88
CA LEU A 176 14.06 -15.17 5.63
C LEU A 176 14.85 -16.24 4.88
N LEU A 177 14.75 -16.25 3.56
CA LEU A 177 15.34 -17.28 2.72
C LEU A 177 16.68 -16.83 2.12
N PRO A 178 17.76 -17.62 2.26
CA PRO A 178 19.01 -17.39 1.54
C PRO A 178 18.94 -17.91 0.09
N GLY A 179 19.78 -17.34 -0.78
CA GLY A 179 20.01 -17.82 -2.14
C GLY A 179 19.10 -17.26 -3.22
N ALA A 180 18.10 -16.45 -2.87
CA ALA A 180 17.26 -15.75 -3.85
C ALA A 180 18.09 -14.67 -4.55
N GLN A 181 18.02 -14.57 -5.87
CA GLN A 181 18.71 -13.52 -6.62
C GLN A 181 17.77 -12.35 -6.89
N LEU A 182 18.08 -11.21 -6.29
CA LEU A 182 17.35 -9.97 -6.44
C LEU A 182 18.07 -9.05 -7.42
N THR A 183 17.32 -8.48 -8.36
CA THR A 183 17.77 -7.36 -9.19
C THR A 183 16.80 -6.19 -9.05
N VAL A 184 17.32 -5.04 -8.62
CA VAL A 184 16.57 -3.78 -8.51
C VAL A 184 16.89 -2.92 -9.73
N TYR A 185 15.86 -2.35 -10.34
CA TYR A 185 15.92 -1.50 -11.51
C TYR A 185 15.28 -0.13 -11.23
N ASP A 186 15.77 0.89 -11.94
CA ASP A 186 15.10 2.19 -12.01
C ASP A 186 13.86 2.16 -12.92
N SER A 187 13.21 3.32 -13.08
CA SER A 187 12.03 3.49 -13.93
C SER A 187 12.28 3.24 -15.42
N ALA A 188 13.54 3.27 -15.87
CA ALA A 188 13.95 2.98 -17.24
C ALA A 188 14.42 1.53 -17.43
N PHE A 189 14.22 0.66 -16.43
CA PHE A 189 14.72 -0.72 -16.40
C PHE A 189 16.25 -0.84 -16.46
N THR A 190 16.97 0.19 -16.01
CA THR A 190 18.42 0.09 -15.80
C THR A 190 18.70 -0.55 -14.45
N VAL A 191 19.65 -1.48 -14.39
CA VAL A 191 20.02 -2.17 -13.14
C VAL A 191 20.68 -1.20 -12.17
N LEU A 192 20.07 -1.02 -11.00
CA LEU A 192 20.64 -0.26 -9.88
C LEU A 192 21.41 -1.16 -8.92
N ARG A 193 20.91 -2.36 -8.66
CA ARG A 193 21.50 -3.28 -7.69
C ARG A 193 21.23 -4.73 -8.07
N ARG A 194 22.23 -5.58 -7.86
CA ARG A 194 22.08 -7.05 -7.76
C ARG A 194 22.45 -7.50 -6.36
N HIS A 195 21.79 -8.53 -5.87
CA HIS A 195 22.04 -9.09 -4.54
C HIS A 195 21.56 -10.53 -4.47
N THR A 196 22.29 -11.37 -3.75
CA THR A 196 21.83 -12.71 -3.36
C THR A 196 21.51 -12.67 -1.88
N THR A 197 20.28 -13.04 -1.50
CA THR A 197 19.87 -13.02 -0.10
C THR A 197 20.72 -13.99 0.72
N ASP A 198 21.05 -13.60 1.95
CA ASP A 198 21.80 -14.43 2.90
C ASP A 198 20.91 -15.02 4.00
N GLY A 199 19.61 -14.70 3.99
CA GLY A 199 18.64 -15.14 5.00
C GLY A 199 18.76 -14.40 6.35
N SER A 200 19.61 -13.38 6.46
CA SER A 200 19.83 -12.64 7.72
C SER A 200 19.02 -11.34 7.80
N GLY A 201 18.68 -10.74 6.66
CA GLY A 201 17.96 -9.46 6.61
C GLY A 201 17.53 -9.04 5.20
N PRO A 202 16.80 -7.90 5.08
CA PRO A 202 16.44 -7.33 3.79
C PRO A 202 17.65 -6.68 3.09
N LEU A 203 17.63 -6.68 1.76
CA LEU A 203 18.41 -5.74 0.95
C LEU A 203 17.75 -4.37 1.05
N CYS A 204 18.46 -3.32 1.46
CA CYS A 204 17.96 -1.94 1.42
C CYS A 204 18.79 -1.07 0.46
N VAL A 205 18.09 -0.30 -0.39
CA VAL A 205 18.64 0.64 -1.37
C VAL A 205 18.08 2.03 -1.05
N GLY A 206 18.91 2.87 -0.44
CA GLY A 206 18.59 4.26 -0.10
C GLY A 206 18.98 5.26 -1.18
N GLY A 207 18.66 6.54 -0.96
CA GLY A 207 19.01 7.63 -1.88
C GLY A 207 18.23 7.63 -3.19
N LEU A 208 17.12 6.89 -3.22
CA LEU A 208 16.28 6.75 -4.40
C LEU A 208 15.37 7.97 -4.54
N THR A 209 15.45 8.69 -5.65
CA THR A 209 14.48 9.75 -5.95
C THR A 209 13.07 9.18 -5.93
N ALA A 210 12.11 9.95 -5.40
CA ALA A 210 10.71 9.52 -5.40
C ALA A 210 10.25 9.14 -6.83
N GLY A 211 9.64 7.98 -6.98
CA GLY A 211 9.35 7.40 -8.28
C GLY A 211 9.05 5.91 -8.21
N THR A 212 8.86 5.29 -9.37
CA THR A 212 8.61 3.85 -9.47
C THR A 212 9.91 3.10 -9.78
N TYR A 213 10.14 2.02 -9.04
CA TYR A 213 11.26 1.12 -9.20
C TYR A 213 10.74 -0.29 -9.46
N TYR A 214 11.60 -1.16 -10.00
CA TYR A 214 11.24 -2.55 -10.26
C TYR A 214 12.18 -3.50 -9.55
N VAL A 215 11.64 -4.61 -9.07
CA VAL A 215 12.41 -5.68 -8.45
C VAL A 215 12.11 -6.96 -9.21
N ARG A 216 13.15 -7.67 -9.61
CA ARG A 216 13.08 -9.03 -10.12
C ARG A 216 13.64 -9.99 -9.08
N GLU A 217 12.96 -11.11 -8.89
CA GLU A 217 13.43 -12.24 -8.12
C GLU A 217 13.61 -13.46 -9.03
N ASP A 218 14.77 -14.11 -8.91
CA ASP A 218 14.91 -15.54 -9.20
C ASP A 218 14.88 -16.31 -7.88
N ASP A 219 14.01 -17.34 -7.82
CA ASP A 219 13.65 -18.05 -6.58
C ASP A 219 14.88 -18.60 -5.84
N PRO A 220 14.84 -18.64 -4.50
CA PRO A 220 15.84 -19.36 -3.74
C PRO A 220 15.81 -20.86 -4.06
N PRO A 221 16.94 -21.58 -3.96
CA PRO A 221 16.98 -23.02 -4.21
C PRO A 221 15.99 -23.80 -3.34
N GLY A 222 15.17 -24.66 -3.96
CA GLY A 222 14.18 -25.49 -3.27
C GLY A 222 12.83 -24.81 -2.99
N TYR A 223 12.69 -23.56 -3.40
CA TYR A 223 11.50 -22.75 -3.22
C TYR A 223 10.97 -22.23 -4.55
N VAL A 224 9.71 -21.83 -4.55
CA VAL A 224 9.06 -21.20 -5.69
C VAL A 224 8.08 -20.11 -5.20
N SER A 225 8.02 -19.04 -5.97
CA SER A 225 6.96 -18.04 -5.90
C SER A 225 6.18 -17.99 -7.22
N SER A 226 5.01 -17.35 -7.18
CA SER A 226 4.17 -17.23 -8.40
C SER A 226 4.56 -16.02 -9.26
N VAL A 227 5.37 -15.09 -8.73
CA VAL A 227 5.65 -13.78 -9.33
C VAL A 227 7.14 -13.56 -9.44
N ARG A 228 7.60 -13.09 -10.60
CA ARG A 228 9.02 -12.83 -10.91
C ARG A 228 9.39 -11.37 -10.82
N PHE A 229 8.49 -10.47 -11.21
CA PHE A 229 8.75 -9.02 -11.25
C PHE A 229 7.75 -8.27 -10.39
N PHE A 230 8.20 -7.19 -9.78
CA PHE A 230 7.42 -6.36 -8.87
C PHE A 230 7.69 -4.89 -9.21
N SER A 231 6.63 -4.09 -9.32
CA SER A 231 6.73 -2.63 -9.28
C SER A 231 6.66 -2.14 -7.84
N VAL A 232 7.40 -1.10 -7.48
CA VAL A 232 7.39 -0.53 -6.12
C VAL A 232 7.46 1.00 -6.20
N PRO A 233 6.46 1.73 -5.64
CA PRO A 233 6.52 3.18 -5.52
C PRO A 233 7.40 3.56 -4.32
N VAL A 234 8.51 4.24 -4.59
CA VAL A 234 9.32 4.89 -3.57
C VAL A 234 8.85 6.32 -3.39
N VAL A 235 8.61 6.69 -2.15
CA VAL A 235 8.17 8.04 -1.76
C VAL A 235 9.31 8.70 -0.98
N ALA A 236 9.52 9.99 -1.22
CA ALA A 236 10.50 10.77 -0.47
C ALA A 236 10.25 10.66 1.05
N ASN A 237 11.31 10.59 1.85
CA ASN A 237 11.25 10.46 3.31
C ASN A 237 10.61 9.18 3.84
N ARG A 238 10.44 8.15 3.00
CA ARG A 238 9.87 6.87 3.41
C ARG A 238 10.83 5.73 3.07
N SER A 239 10.86 4.74 3.95
CA SER A 239 11.38 3.41 3.66
C SER A 239 10.20 2.51 3.32
N ILE A 240 10.23 1.89 2.14
CA ILE A 240 9.20 0.99 1.65
C ILE A 240 9.78 -0.42 1.62
N THR A 241 9.07 -1.38 2.19
CA THR A 241 9.51 -2.78 2.20
C THR A 241 8.66 -3.63 1.27
N LEU A 242 9.27 -4.18 0.23
CA LEU A 242 8.73 -5.29 -0.55
C LEU A 242 9.04 -6.61 0.18
N SER A 243 8.00 -7.39 0.47
CA SER A 243 8.14 -8.75 0.99
C SER A 243 7.73 -9.73 -0.09
N ILE A 244 8.60 -10.66 -0.43
CA ILE A 244 8.35 -11.71 -1.41
C ILE A 244 8.26 -13.04 -0.66
N GLY A 245 7.09 -13.66 -0.74
CA GLY A 245 6.78 -14.91 -0.07
C GLY A 245 6.93 -16.09 -1.03
N ASP A 246 7.72 -17.07 -0.61
CA ASP A 246 7.98 -18.30 -1.34
C ASP A 246 7.50 -19.51 -0.56
N HIS A 247 7.05 -20.54 -1.28
CA HIS A 247 6.71 -21.83 -0.71
C HIS A 247 7.69 -22.89 -1.20
N LEU A 248 7.81 -23.99 -0.45
CA LEU A 248 8.62 -25.13 -0.89
C LEU A 248 8.14 -25.61 -2.26
N ALA A 249 9.10 -25.83 -3.16
CA ALA A 249 8.81 -26.48 -4.43
C ALA A 249 8.21 -27.85 -4.14
N ALA A 250 7.10 -28.19 -4.82
CA ALA A 250 6.54 -29.53 -4.71
C ALA A 250 7.62 -30.54 -5.11
N ALA A 251 7.90 -31.52 -4.24
CA ALA A 251 8.78 -32.63 -4.59
C ALA A 251 8.20 -33.32 -5.83
N GLY A 252 8.96 -33.32 -6.92
CA GLY A 252 8.51 -33.91 -8.19
C GLY A 252 7.98 -35.34 -7.96
N ARG A 253 6.74 -35.57 -8.39
CA ARG A 253 6.22 -36.91 -8.63
C ARG A 253 6.55 -37.34 -10.04
#